data_AF-A0A158JW30-F1
#
_entry.id   AF-A0A158JW30-F1
#
_cell.length_a   1.000
_cell.length_b   1.000
_cell.length_c   1.000
_cell.angle_alpha   90.00
_cell.angle_beta   90.00
_cell.angle_gamma   90.00
#
_symmetry.space_group_name_H-M   'P 1'
#
loop_
_entity.id
_entity.type
_entity.pdbx_description
1 polymer ?
#
loop_
_entity_poly.entity_id
_entity_poly.type
_entity_poly.pdbx_seq_one_letter_code
_entity_poly.pdbx_strand_id
1 'polypeptide(L)'
;MTIVFALAACSFGARGQSAKGSLHSTSAGGLMSANSTTETSGLLSYVGEITGEGQQLPVTRMDGSASGTLLQAGGAGGQFSTPKMVVSTGVRQVGKQEQLDTVVGKLTCWPVSYDKTQSGTVTMMGKTNTNTINSVTRVVDHFCPSTGLVMRKDMTTNGKQASQVVTALK
;
A
#
# COMPACT_ATOMS: atom_id res chain seq x y z
N MET A 1 -5.70 0.44 -17.06
CA MET A 1 -6.28 -0.35 -15.97
C MET A 1 -5.26 -0.40 -14.83
N THR A 2 -5.36 0.53 -13.89
CA THR A 2 -4.46 0.58 -12.72
C THR A 2 -5.07 -0.32 -11.66
N ILE A 3 -4.49 -1.50 -11.43
CA ILE A 3 -4.89 -2.38 -10.34
C ILE A 3 -4.37 -1.74 -9.05
N VAL A 4 -5.25 -1.04 -8.34
CA VAL A 4 -4.97 -0.54 -7.00
C VAL A 4 -5.23 -1.70 -6.04
N PHE A 5 -4.17 -2.28 -5.49
CA PHE A 5 -4.29 -3.16 -4.33
C PHE A 5 -4.75 -2.31 -3.15
N ALA A 6 -6.05 -2.32 -2.86
CA ALA A 6 -6.59 -1.79 -1.61
C ALA A 6 -6.28 -2.82 -0.51
N LEU A 7 -5.23 -2.57 0.28
CA LEU A 7 -5.03 -3.28 1.53
C LEU A 7 -6.09 -2.79 2.52
N ALA A 8 -6.95 -3.71 2.94
CA ALA A 8 -7.81 -3.52 4.09
C ALA A 8 -6.94 -3.20 5.31
N ALA A 9 -7.20 -2.06 5.94
CA ALA A 9 -6.55 -1.65 7.17
C ALA A 9 -6.97 -2.63 8.29
N CYS A 10 -6.01 -3.42 8.79
CA CYS A 10 -6.12 -4.08 10.09
C CYS A 10 -5.11 -3.44 11.05
N SER A 11 -5.58 -3.14 12.25
CA SER A 11 -4.96 -2.30 13.27
C SER A 11 -3.92 -3.02 14.17
N PHE A 12 -2.82 -2.29 14.41
CA PHE A 12 -1.91 -2.20 15.58
C PHE A 12 -1.27 -3.43 16.25
N GLY A 13 0.08 -3.48 16.18
CA GLY A 13 0.97 -4.23 17.08
C GLY A 13 2.31 -4.59 16.43
N ALA A 14 3.44 -4.28 17.08
CA ALA A 14 4.82 -4.51 16.61
C ALA A 14 5.26 -5.99 16.55
N ARG A 15 4.33 -6.91 16.26
CA ARG A 15 4.59 -8.32 15.95
C ARG A 15 4.12 -8.58 14.53
N GLY A 16 4.81 -9.48 13.82
CA GLY A 16 4.45 -9.87 12.46
C GLY A 16 2.93 -9.97 12.29
N GLN A 17 2.34 -9.10 11.49
CA GLN A 17 0.91 -9.07 11.26
C GLN A 17 0.60 -9.92 10.04
N SER A 18 -0.01 -11.08 10.29
CA SER A 18 -0.60 -11.89 9.24
C SER A 18 -2.06 -11.47 9.03
N ALA A 19 -2.41 -11.15 7.79
CA ALA A 19 -3.77 -10.89 7.37
C ALA A 19 -4.13 -11.83 6.21
N LYS A 20 -5.36 -12.35 6.25
CA LYS A 20 -5.98 -13.05 5.13
C LYS A 20 -7.23 -12.28 4.75
N GLY A 21 -7.44 -12.10 3.45
CA GLY A 21 -8.58 -11.37 2.94
C GLY A 21 -9.14 -12.03 1.70
N SER A 22 -10.44 -11.89 1.49
CA SER A 22 -11.08 -12.13 0.21
C SER A 22 -11.70 -10.82 -0.30
N LEU A 23 -11.60 -10.60 -1.60
CA LEU A 23 -12.16 -9.46 -2.31
C LEU A 23 -13.10 -9.98 -3.37
N HIS A 24 -14.38 -9.64 -3.25
CA HIS A 24 -15.37 -9.86 -4.29
C HIS A 24 -15.82 -8.49 -4.78
N SER A 25 -15.60 -8.22 -6.07
CA SER A 25 -15.97 -6.97 -6.71
C SER A 25 -16.84 -7.24 -7.92
N THR A 26 -17.87 -6.43 -8.10
CA THR A 26 -18.78 -6.49 -9.23
C THR A 26 -18.84 -5.12 -9.88
N SER A 27 -18.76 -5.07 -11.20
CA SER A 27 -18.78 -3.84 -11.97
C SER A 27 -19.52 -4.08 -13.29
N ALA A 28 -19.94 -3.02 -13.96
CA ALA A 28 -20.54 -3.13 -15.30
C ALA A 28 -19.61 -3.83 -16.31
N GLY A 29 -18.29 -3.82 -16.07
CA GLY A 29 -17.29 -4.50 -16.89
C GLY A 29 -17.02 -5.96 -16.51
N GLY A 30 -17.56 -6.48 -15.39
CA GLY A 30 -17.32 -7.86 -14.96
C GLY A 30 -17.28 -8.09 -13.45
N LEU A 31 -17.08 -9.35 -13.08
CA LEU A 31 -16.93 -9.85 -11.72
C LEU A 31 -15.47 -10.19 -11.43
N MET A 32 -14.97 -9.83 -10.25
CA MET A 32 -13.65 -10.22 -9.75
C MET A 32 -13.81 -10.89 -8.39
N SER A 33 -13.15 -12.03 -8.21
CA SER A 33 -12.99 -12.70 -6.92
C SER A 33 -11.50 -12.93 -6.69
N ALA A 34 -10.99 -12.58 -5.52
CA ALA A 34 -9.60 -12.78 -5.17
C ALA A 34 -9.45 -13.15 -3.70
N ASN A 35 -8.51 -14.04 -3.39
CA ASN A 35 -8.02 -14.29 -2.05
C ASN A 35 -6.60 -13.77 -1.94
N SER A 36 -6.24 -13.22 -0.78
CA SER A 36 -4.88 -12.76 -0.50
C SER A 36 -4.45 -13.12 0.90
N THR A 37 -3.17 -13.42 1.05
CA THR A 37 -2.50 -13.56 2.35
C THR A 37 -1.34 -12.58 2.38
N THR A 38 -1.17 -11.88 3.49
CA THR A 38 -0.04 -10.98 3.69
C THR A 38 0.51 -11.18 5.08
N GLU A 39 1.82 -11.20 5.22
CA GLU A 39 2.56 -11.18 6.46
C GLU A 39 3.45 -9.94 6.46
N THR A 40 3.23 -9.04 7.41
CA THR A 40 3.97 -7.78 7.50
C THR A 40 4.80 -7.75 8.78
N SER A 41 6.08 -7.41 8.66
CA SER A 41 7.03 -7.24 9.75
C SER A 41 7.63 -5.83 9.73
N GLY A 42 7.96 -5.29 10.90
CA GLY A 42 8.55 -3.96 11.05
C GLY A 42 7.53 -2.89 11.48
N LEU A 43 7.76 -1.65 11.06
CA LEU A 43 7.01 -0.48 11.51
C LEU A 43 5.65 -0.33 10.78
N LEU A 44 4.56 -0.61 11.48
CA LEU A 44 3.20 -0.60 10.93
C LEU A 44 2.43 0.70 11.16
N SER A 45 2.84 1.49 12.15
CA SER A 45 2.22 2.77 12.50
C SER A 45 3.30 3.78 12.88
N TYR A 46 2.96 5.06 12.75
CA TYR A 46 3.81 6.16 13.20
C TYR A 46 3.39 6.70 14.58
N VAL A 47 2.24 6.26 15.09
CA VAL A 47 1.69 6.70 16.37
C VAL A 47 2.60 6.25 17.51
N GLY A 48 3.15 7.21 18.25
CA GLY A 48 4.09 6.95 19.36
C GLY A 48 5.52 6.62 18.92
N GLU A 49 5.78 6.52 17.62
CA GLU A 49 7.06 6.10 17.06
C GLU A 49 7.92 7.31 16.63
N ILE A 50 7.27 8.39 16.19
CA ILE A 50 7.94 9.64 15.82
C ILE A 50 8.14 10.52 17.07
N THR A 51 9.39 10.76 17.43
CA THR A 51 9.81 11.60 18.57
C THR A 51 10.42 12.94 18.13
N GLY A 52 10.90 13.06 16.89
CA GLY A 52 11.44 14.33 16.39
C GLY A 52 11.89 14.33 14.92
N GLU A 53 12.28 15.51 14.44
CA GLU A 53 12.86 15.72 13.11
C GLU A 53 14.19 14.96 12.95
N GLY A 54 14.46 14.46 11.75
CA GLY A 54 15.70 13.75 11.42
C GLY A 54 15.76 12.32 11.94
N GLN A 55 14.72 11.88 12.66
CA GLN A 55 14.63 10.51 13.15
C GLN A 55 14.56 9.52 11.98
N GLN A 56 15.31 8.43 12.13
CA GLN A 56 15.20 7.28 11.24
C GLN A 56 14.26 6.26 11.85
N LEU A 57 13.28 5.83 11.06
CA LEU A 57 12.35 4.80 11.48
C LEU A 57 12.68 3.44 10.84
N PRO A 58 12.38 2.33 11.53
CA PRO A 58 12.66 1.00 11.02
C PRO A 58 12.02 0.72 9.67
N VAL A 59 12.68 -0.14 8.90
CA VAL A 59 12.14 -0.68 7.66
C VAL A 59 10.91 -1.55 7.92
N THR A 60 10.08 -1.71 6.90
CA THR A 60 8.92 -2.61 6.92
C THR A 60 9.01 -3.54 5.74
N ARG A 61 8.70 -4.80 5.97
CA ARG A 61 8.63 -5.83 4.93
C ARG A 61 7.29 -6.53 5.00
N MET A 62 6.62 -6.60 3.86
CA MET A 62 5.39 -7.33 3.65
C MET A 62 5.63 -8.42 2.62
N ASP A 63 5.46 -9.67 3.01
CA ASP A 63 5.42 -10.80 2.11
C ASP A 63 3.96 -11.21 1.91
N GLY A 64 3.56 -11.56 0.70
CA GLY A 64 2.18 -11.90 0.43
C GLY A 64 1.98 -12.77 -0.79
N SER A 65 0.79 -13.33 -0.90
CA SER A 65 0.34 -14.09 -2.04
C SER A 65 -1.10 -13.70 -2.37
N ALA A 66 -1.49 -13.81 -3.64
CA ALA A 66 -2.86 -13.58 -4.06
C ALA A 66 -3.23 -14.50 -5.21
N SER A 67 -4.48 -14.93 -5.27
CA SER A 67 -5.03 -15.67 -6.40
C SER A 67 -6.49 -15.35 -6.60
N GLY A 68 -6.97 -15.43 -7.82
CA GLY A 68 -8.34 -15.02 -8.10
C GLY A 68 -8.79 -15.32 -9.52
N THR A 69 -10.05 -14.98 -9.77
CA THR A 69 -10.71 -15.09 -11.06
C THR A 69 -11.32 -13.75 -11.43
N LEU A 70 -11.15 -13.35 -12.68
CA LEU A 70 -11.80 -12.22 -13.32
C LEU A 70 -12.73 -12.77 -14.40
N LEU A 71 -14.00 -12.37 -14.39
CA LEU A 71 -15.00 -12.69 -15.41
C LEU A 71 -15.45 -11.39 -16.04
N GLN A 72 -15.12 -11.14 -17.31
CA GLN A 72 -15.56 -9.92 -17.98
C GLN A 72 -17.00 -10.04 -18.49
N ALA A 73 -17.67 -8.89 -18.59
CA ALA A 73 -18.97 -8.78 -19.24
C ALA A 73 -18.82 -9.21 -20.72
N GLY A 74 -19.35 -10.38 -21.07
CA GLY A 74 -19.11 -11.04 -22.37
C GLY A 74 -18.51 -12.45 -22.27
N GLY A 75 -18.27 -12.97 -21.06
CA GLY A 75 -17.90 -14.37 -20.83
C GLY A 75 -16.41 -14.69 -20.96
N ALA A 76 -15.60 -13.77 -21.48
CA ALA A 76 -14.15 -13.86 -21.42
C ALA A 76 -13.68 -13.71 -19.97
N GLY A 77 -13.22 -14.81 -19.37
CA GLY A 77 -12.78 -14.86 -17.98
C GLY A 77 -11.39 -15.50 -17.85
N GLY A 78 -10.75 -15.26 -16.72
CA GLY A 78 -9.39 -15.67 -16.48
C GLY A 78 -9.00 -15.76 -15.03
N GLN A 79 -8.13 -16.71 -14.72
CA GLN A 79 -7.51 -16.83 -13.41
C GLN A 79 -6.20 -16.07 -13.37
N PHE A 80 -5.89 -15.50 -12.22
CA PHE A 80 -4.57 -14.98 -11.93
C PHE A 80 -4.03 -15.60 -10.64
N SER A 81 -2.72 -15.69 -10.57
CA SER A 81 -2.01 -16.14 -9.38
C SER A 81 -0.74 -15.32 -9.20
N THR A 82 -0.47 -14.97 -7.96
CA THR A 82 0.70 -14.25 -7.48
C THR A 82 1.20 -15.02 -6.26
N PRO A 83 1.99 -16.10 -6.47
CA PRO A 83 2.39 -16.98 -5.37
C PRO A 83 3.32 -16.29 -4.38
N LYS A 84 4.07 -15.28 -4.84
CA LYS A 84 4.93 -14.45 -3.99
C LYS A 84 4.96 -13.01 -4.47
N MET A 85 4.60 -12.12 -3.58
CA MET A 85 4.76 -10.69 -3.67
C MET A 85 5.50 -10.21 -2.44
N VAL A 86 6.50 -9.37 -2.63
CA VAL A 86 7.30 -8.78 -1.57
C VAL A 86 7.23 -7.28 -1.74
N VAL A 87 6.84 -6.58 -0.68
CA VAL A 87 6.94 -5.14 -0.58
C VAL A 87 7.87 -4.82 0.58
N SER A 88 8.91 -4.05 0.33
CA SER A 88 9.84 -3.60 1.36
C SER A 88 10.00 -2.10 1.30
N THR A 89 10.05 -1.45 2.46
CA THR A 89 10.45 -0.05 2.54
C THR A 89 11.93 0.04 2.89
N GLY A 90 12.62 1.02 2.31
CA GLY A 90 13.91 1.49 2.80
C GLY A 90 13.77 2.20 4.15
N VAL A 91 14.89 2.69 4.66
CA VAL A 91 14.93 3.48 5.89
C VAL A 91 14.05 4.71 5.71
N ARG A 92 13.15 4.93 6.67
CA ARG A 92 12.24 6.07 6.68
C ARG A 92 12.90 7.24 7.38
N GLN A 93 12.86 8.41 6.75
CA GLN A 93 13.45 9.64 7.27
C GLN A 93 12.32 10.61 7.63
N VAL A 94 12.25 11.02 8.89
CA VAL A 94 11.31 12.03 9.37
C VAL A 94 11.86 13.41 9.05
N GLY A 95 11.14 14.17 8.23
CA GLY A 95 11.48 15.56 7.92
C GLY A 95 10.93 16.55 8.94
N LYS A 96 11.05 17.84 8.65
CA LYS A 96 10.54 18.93 9.48
C LYS A 96 9.00 18.97 9.48
N GLN A 97 8.39 19.29 10.61
CA GLN A 97 6.94 19.50 10.67
C GLN A 97 6.48 20.57 9.68
N GLU A 98 5.37 20.28 9.00
CA GLU A 98 4.69 21.22 8.14
C GLU A 98 3.21 21.33 8.51
N GLN A 99 2.62 22.48 8.20
CA GLN A 99 1.17 22.64 8.27
C GLN A 99 0.55 22.17 6.96
N LEU A 100 -0.37 21.23 7.07
CA LEU A 100 -1.12 20.68 5.95
C LEU A 100 -2.59 21.09 6.05
N ASP A 101 -3.13 21.63 4.96
CA ASP A 101 -4.57 21.82 4.80
C ASP A 101 -5.23 20.47 4.53
N THR A 102 -6.07 20.04 5.45
CA THR A 102 -6.79 18.76 5.36
C THR A 102 -8.30 18.98 5.45
N VAL A 103 -9.07 17.92 5.19
CA VAL A 103 -10.54 17.96 5.29
C VAL A 103 -11.07 18.22 6.69
N VAL A 104 -10.24 18.06 7.73
CA VAL A 104 -10.59 18.38 9.12
C VAL A 104 -9.95 19.68 9.61
N GLY A 105 -9.36 20.47 8.69
CA GLY A 105 -8.69 21.74 8.98
C GLY A 105 -7.17 21.66 8.83
N LYS A 106 -6.49 22.70 9.32
CA LYS A 106 -5.03 22.78 9.32
C LYS A 106 -4.45 21.88 10.39
N LEU A 107 -3.66 20.88 9.99
CA LEU A 107 -2.98 19.96 10.88
C LEU A 107 -1.46 20.11 10.77
N THR A 108 -0.77 19.97 11.89
CA THR A 108 0.70 19.85 11.90
C THR A 108 1.07 18.40 11.66
N CYS A 109 1.84 18.14 10.59
CA CYS A 109 2.15 16.80 10.13
C CYS A 109 3.66 16.64 9.91
N TRP A 110 4.15 15.42 10.13
CA TRP A 110 5.51 14.99 9.88
C TRP A 110 5.60 14.38 8.48
N PRO A 111 6.41 14.94 7.57
CA PRO A 111 6.69 14.31 6.29
C PRO A 111 7.70 13.17 6.50
N VAL A 112 7.27 11.93 6.27
CA VAL A 112 8.10 10.73 6.39
C VAL A 112 8.43 10.22 5.00
N SER A 113 9.70 10.28 4.63
CA SER A 113 10.15 9.92 3.29
C SER A 113 10.88 8.59 3.25
N TYR A 114 10.57 7.75 2.26
CA TYR A 114 11.21 6.45 2.07
C TYR A 114 11.05 5.93 0.64
N ASP A 115 11.86 4.93 0.31
CA ASP A 115 11.70 4.19 -0.95
C ASP A 115 10.93 2.91 -0.67
N LYS A 116 9.96 2.62 -1.52
CA LYS A 116 9.17 1.39 -1.49
C LYS A 116 9.55 0.56 -2.70
N THR A 117 10.14 -0.60 -2.44
CA THR A 117 10.43 -1.61 -3.46
C THR A 117 9.32 -2.65 -3.43
N GLN A 118 8.75 -2.95 -4.59
CA GLN A 118 7.78 -4.02 -4.77
C GLN A 118 8.32 -4.97 -5.82
N SER A 119 8.37 -6.26 -5.46
CA SER A 119 8.75 -7.33 -6.36
C SER A 119 7.80 -8.51 -6.25
N GLY A 120 7.66 -9.27 -7.34
CA GLY A 120 6.82 -10.46 -7.34
C GLY A 120 6.60 -10.99 -8.74
N THR A 121 5.90 -12.11 -8.83
CA THR A 121 5.54 -12.73 -10.11
C THR A 121 4.04 -12.87 -10.20
N VAL A 122 3.47 -12.42 -11.32
CA VAL A 122 2.04 -12.55 -11.60
C VAL A 122 1.88 -13.41 -12.83
N THR A 123 1.06 -14.44 -12.70
CA THR A 123 0.63 -15.31 -13.79
C THR A 123 -0.84 -14.99 -14.10
N MET A 124 -1.16 -14.72 -15.37
CA MET A 124 -2.55 -14.53 -15.82
C MET A 124 -2.90 -15.53 -16.94
N MET A 125 -4.03 -16.21 -16.80
CA MET A 125 -4.70 -17.05 -17.80
C MET A 125 -3.83 -18.00 -18.63
N GLY A 126 -3.47 -19.17 -18.10
CA GLY A 126 -3.18 -20.40 -18.87
C GLY A 126 -2.08 -20.37 -19.95
N LYS A 127 -1.49 -19.21 -20.21
CA LYS A 127 -0.33 -18.97 -21.05
C LYS A 127 0.81 -18.59 -20.11
N THR A 128 1.99 -19.13 -20.39
CA THR A 128 3.25 -19.02 -19.65
C THR A 128 3.82 -17.59 -19.58
N ASN A 129 2.98 -16.57 -19.48
CA ASN A 129 3.39 -15.19 -19.31
C ASN A 129 3.47 -14.89 -17.82
N THR A 130 4.58 -15.32 -17.22
CA THR A 130 4.99 -14.88 -15.89
C THR A 130 5.51 -13.46 -16.02
N ASN A 131 4.71 -12.49 -15.60
CA ASN A 131 5.16 -11.11 -15.52
C ASN A 131 5.85 -10.88 -14.18
N THR A 132 7.15 -10.61 -14.22
CA THR A 132 7.88 -10.16 -13.04
C THR A 132 7.60 -8.69 -12.82
N ILE A 133 7.04 -8.38 -11.66
CA ILE A 133 6.91 -7.01 -11.17
C ILE A 133 8.20 -6.69 -10.44
N ASN A 134 8.84 -5.59 -10.83
CA ASN A 134 9.88 -4.95 -10.03
C ASN A 134 9.70 -3.44 -10.20
N SER A 135 9.38 -2.76 -9.10
CA SER A 135 9.19 -1.31 -9.12
C SER A 135 9.72 -0.68 -7.84
N VAL A 136 10.41 0.43 -7.99
CA VAL A 136 10.81 1.30 -6.89
C VAL A 136 9.96 2.56 -6.94
N THR A 137 9.38 2.94 -5.81
CA THR A 137 8.53 4.11 -5.65
C THR A 137 9.06 4.95 -4.50
N ARG A 138 9.38 6.21 -4.76
CA ARG A 138 9.66 7.18 -3.69
C ARG A 138 8.33 7.59 -3.06
N VAL A 139 8.20 7.48 -1.75
CA VAL A 139 6.98 7.81 -1.01
C VAL A 139 7.29 8.88 0.03
N VAL A 140 6.36 9.83 0.19
CA VAL A 140 6.32 10.79 1.28
C VAL A 140 4.95 10.70 1.96
N ASP A 141 4.95 10.17 3.18
CA ASP A 141 3.76 10.09 4.03
C ASP A 141 3.68 11.32 4.91
N HIS A 142 2.59 12.07 4.83
CA HIS A 142 2.32 13.22 5.71
C HIS A 142 1.50 12.76 6.90
N PHE A 143 2.21 12.33 7.96
CA PHE A 143 1.61 11.79 9.17
C PHE A 143 1.25 12.90 10.15
N CYS A 144 -0.02 12.99 10.56
CA CYS A 144 -0.48 14.01 11.49
C CYS A 144 -0.74 13.37 12.87
N PRO A 145 0.09 13.66 13.90
CA PRO A 145 -0.05 13.02 15.22
C PRO A 145 -1.40 13.25 15.89
N SER A 146 -2.06 14.39 15.63
CA SER A 146 -3.36 14.73 16.20
C SER A 146 -4.49 13.80 15.77
N THR A 147 -4.42 13.24 14.57
CA THR A 147 -5.38 12.25 14.05
C THR A 147 -4.83 10.83 14.13
N GLY A 148 -3.52 10.67 14.29
CA GLY A 148 -2.85 9.37 14.20
C GLY A 148 -2.86 8.78 12.80
N LEU A 149 -3.09 9.59 11.77
CA LEU A 149 -3.26 9.14 10.38
C LEU A 149 -2.30 9.84 9.42
N VAL A 150 -2.03 9.17 8.30
CA VAL A 150 -1.38 9.76 7.13
C VAL A 150 -2.44 10.47 6.30
N MET A 151 -2.45 11.80 6.34
CA MET A 151 -3.50 12.62 5.70
C MET A 151 -3.25 12.86 4.20
N ARG A 152 -1.98 12.85 3.80
CA ARG A 152 -1.56 12.91 2.39
C ARG A 152 -0.41 11.92 2.18
N LYS A 153 -0.38 11.27 1.03
CA LYS A 153 0.69 10.40 0.59
C LYS A 153 1.06 10.76 -0.82
N ASP A 154 2.28 11.24 -1.00
CA ASP A 154 2.84 11.58 -2.30
C ASP A 154 3.76 10.44 -2.75
N MET A 155 3.62 10.01 -4.00
CA MET A 155 4.33 8.87 -4.56
C MET A 155 4.90 9.25 -5.91
N THR A 156 6.17 8.91 -6.12
CA THR A 156 6.84 9.03 -7.42
C THR A 156 7.31 7.66 -7.86
N THR A 157 6.73 7.14 -8.94
CA THR A 157 7.11 5.85 -9.53
C THR A 157 7.53 6.09 -10.98
N ASN A 158 8.77 5.78 -11.35
CA ASN A 158 9.29 5.96 -12.71
C ASN A 158 9.03 7.37 -13.27
N GLY A 159 9.25 8.41 -12.47
CA GLY A 159 9.01 9.82 -12.83
C GLY A 159 7.54 10.25 -12.84
N LYS A 160 6.58 9.35 -12.65
CA LYS A 160 5.16 9.68 -12.53
C LYS A 160 4.80 9.96 -11.08
N GLN A 161 4.25 11.15 -10.84
CA GLN A 161 3.77 11.55 -9.52
C GLN A 161 2.29 11.18 -9.35
N ALA A 162 1.95 10.71 -8.16
CA ALA A 162 0.58 10.47 -7.71
C ALA A 162 0.45 10.93 -6.27
N SER A 163 -0.68 11.53 -5.91
CA SER A 163 -0.98 11.91 -4.54
C SER A 163 -2.29 11.27 -4.11
N GLN A 164 -2.32 10.78 -2.88
CA GLN A 164 -3.51 10.26 -2.21
C GLN A 164 -3.76 11.14 -0.99
N VAL A 165 -4.94 11.76 -0.93
CA VAL A 165 -5.35 12.62 0.18
C VAL A 165 -6.57 12.01 0.85
N VAL A 166 -6.60 12.05 2.17
CA VAL A 166 -7.78 11.67 2.95
C VAL A 166 -8.85 12.74 2.75
N THR A 167 -9.96 12.38 2.11
CA THR A 167 -11.06 13.29 1.77
C THR A 167 -12.24 13.22 2.74
N ALA A 168 -12.28 12.22 3.62
CA ALA A 168 -13.26 12.12 4.68
C ALA A 168 -12.71 11.25 5.83
N LEU A 169 -13.07 11.62 7.06
CA LEU A 169 -12.97 10.74 8.23
C LEU A 169 -14.41 10.33 8.57
N LYS A 170 -14.65 9.02 8.64
CA LYS A 170 -15.92 8.46 9.09
C LYS A 170 -15.75 7.89 10.48
#